data_AF-A0A4Q5SF06-F1
#
_entry.id   AF-A0A4Q5SF06-F1
#
_cell.length_a   1.000
_cell.length_b   1.000
_cell.length_c   1.000
_cell.angle_alpha   90.00
_cell.angle_beta   90.00
_cell.angle_gamma   90.00
#
_symmetry.space_group_name_H-M   'P 1'
#
loop_
_entity.id
_entity.type
_entity.pdbx_description
1 polymer ?
#
loop_
_entity_poly.entity_id
_entity_poly.type
_entity_poly.pdbx_seq_one_letter_code
_entity_poly.pdbx_strand_id
1 'polypeptide(L)'
;MIGKRISLIALGILLSCSVFAQQPLPHGMVFGTKPDTAGAMDAVRLREYMGTKKRISTVIKGKVVKVITEKGGWFEIEAGKRTLMAHFKDYGVILPKEIAGRIVIIDAVAFRRFTADDSQHFAGDTITYRTDEKLKRRISLEVKGLMVYK
;
A
#
# COMPACT_ATOMS: atom_id res chain seq x y z
N MET A 1 10.46 -73.57 25.79
CA MET A 1 11.45 -72.57 25.34
C MET A 1 10.71 -71.35 24.81
N ILE A 2 10.95 -70.17 25.43
CA ILE A 2 10.99 -68.79 24.84
C ILE A 2 10.02 -68.54 23.65
N GLY A 3 8.98 -67.69 23.68
CA GLY A 3 8.81 -66.39 24.31
C GLY A 3 9.17 -65.25 23.34
N LYS A 4 8.19 -64.56 22.72
CA LYS A 4 8.24 -63.15 22.23
C LYS A 4 6.92 -62.82 21.51
N ARG A 5 5.99 -62.12 22.18
CA ARG A 5 5.83 -60.66 22.29
C ARG A 5 5.07 -60.07 21.09
N ILE A 6 3.81 -59.79 21.38
CA ILE A 6 2.87 -58.89 20.70
C ILE A 6 3.57 -57.56 20.40
N SER A 7 3.39 -57.03 19.19
CA SER A 7 3.53 -55.60 18.94
C SER A 7 2.66 -55.19 17.75
N LEU A 8 1.43 -54.76 18.05
CA LEU A 8 0.68 -53.86 17.18
C LEU A 8 1.42 -52.52 17.18
N ILE A 9 1.87 -52.06 16.02
CA ILE A 9 2.28 -50.67 15.84
C ILE A 9 1.35 -50.07 14.79
N ALA A 10 0.28 -49.45 15.29
CA ALA A 10 -0.53 -48.50 14.54
C ALA A 10 0.29 -47.22 14.37
N LEU A 11 0.81 -46.98 13.16
CA LEU A 11 1.51 -45.75 12.83
C LEU A 11 0.46 -44.68 12.47
N GLY A 12 -0.04 -43.99 13.48
CA GLY A 12 -0.83 -42.78 13.31
C GLY A 12 0.05 -41.65 12.77
N ILE A 13 -0.12 -41.32 11.49
CA ILE A 13 0.47 -40.12 10.88
C ILE A 13 -0.30 -38.91 11.43
N LEU A 14 0.24 -38.32 12.50
CA LEU A 14 -0.19 -37.03 13.01
C LEU A 14 0.06 -35.97 11.94
N LEU A 15 -1.03 -35.45 11.38
CA LEU A 15 -1.06 -34.30 10.50
C LEU A 15 -0.70 -33.05 11.32
N SER A 16 0.59 -32.77 11.46
CA SER A 16 1.09 -31.54 12.07
C SER A 16 0.77 -30.37 11.14
N CYS A 17 -0.42 -29.80 11.30
CA CYS A 17 -0.79 -28.55 10.67
C CYS A 17 0.02 -27.44 11.37
N SER A 18 1.21 -27.14 10.84
CA SER A 18 1.98 -25.97 11.27
C SER A 18 1.19 -24.73 10.89
N VAL A 19 0.40 -24.20 11.82
CA VAL A 19 -0.22 -22.89 11.71
C VAL A 19 0.91 -21.87 11.68
N PHE A 20 1.25 -21.38 10.48
CA PHE A 20 2.08 -20.19 10.33
C PHE A 20 1.26 -19.00 10.84
N ALA A 21 1.37 -18.70 12.13
CA ALA A 21 0.84 -17.48 12.69
C ALA A 21 1.60 -16.30 12.08
N GLN A 22 0.92 -15.46 11.30
CA GLN A 22 1.49 -14.22 10.77
C GLN A 22 1.74 -13.27 11.95
N GLN A 23 3.01 -13.04 12.30
CA GLN A 23 3.36 -12.11 13.36
C GLN A 23 3.03 -10.67 12.92
N PRO A 24 2.45 -9.83 13.81
CA PRO A 24 2.13 -8.46 13.47
C PRO A 24 3.40 -7.66 13.15
N LEU A 25 3.34 -6.80 12.12
CA LEU A 25 4.50 -5.99 11.73
C LEU A 25 4.94 -5.09 12.89
N PRO A 26 6.21 -5.16 13.33
CA PRO A 26 6.67 -4.44 14.50
C PRO A 26 6.65 -2.92 14.26
N HIS A 27 6.44 -2.18 15.35
CA HIS A 27 6.62 -0.73 15.35
C HIS A 27 8.04 -0.37 14.90
N GLY A 28 8.16 0.67 14.08
CA GLY A 28 9.44 1.16 13.56
C GLY A 28 9.98 0.39 12.36
N MET A 29 9.31 -0.66 11.87
CA MET A 29 9.71 -1.35 10.64
C MET A 29 9.66 -0.38 9.45
N VAL A 30 10.72 -0.36 8.63
CA VAL A 30 10.89 0.55 7.49
C VAL A 30 10.88 -0.23 6.17
N PHE A 31 10.23 0.35 5.17
CA PHE A 31 10.28 -0.07 3.77
C PHE A 31 10.75 1.10 2.90
N GLY A 32 11.71 0.87 2.02
CA GLY A 32 12.38 1.94 1.28
C GLY A 32 13.21 2.83 2.20
N THR A 33 13.18 4.15 1.98
CA THR A 33 13.92 5.12 2.81
C THR A 33 13.22 5.40 4.15
N LYS A 34 13.97 5.50 5.25
CA LYS A 34 13.42 5.91 6.55
C LYS A 34 12.87 7.34 6.46
N PRO A 35 11.56 7.58 6.69
CA PRO A 35 10.99 8.92 6.70
C PRO A 35 11.46 9.74 7.90
N ASP A 36 11.52 11.07 7.74
CA ASP A 36 11.61 11.99 8.88
C ASP A 36 10.24 12.11 9.56
N THR A 37 10.14 11.64 10.80
CA THR A 37 8.88 11.60 11.54
C THR A 37 8.45 12.95 12.10
N ALA A 38 9.36 13.92 12.26
CA ALA A 38 9.08 15.20 12.91
C ALA A 38 8.12 16.09 12.09
N GLY A 39 8.09 15.89 10.77
CA GLY A 39 7.28 16.69 9.82
C GLY A 39 6.00 16.01 9.32
N ALA A 40 5.57 14.89 9.91
CA ALA A 40 4.46 14.12 9.38
C ALA A 40 3.09 14.79 9.61
N MET A 41 2.40 15.19 8.53
CA MET A 41 1.02 15.67 8.62
C MET A 41 0.01 14.53 8.49
N ASP A 42 -1.19 14.64 9.07
CA ASP A 42 -2.25 13.66 8.77
C ASP A 42 -2.64 13.68 7.29
N ALA A 43 -2.78 12.51 6.68
CA ALA A 43 -3.13 12.33 5.27
C ALA A 43 -4.45 13.02 4.89
N VAL A 44 -5.36 13.22 5.85
CA VAL A 44 -6.61 13.98 5.63
C VAL A 44 -6.37 15.44 5.25
N ARG A 45 -5.28 16.05 5.72
CA ARG A 45 -4.91 17.44 5.45
C ARG A 45 -4.21 17.62 4.10
N LEU A 46 -3.77 16.53 3.46
CA LEU A 46 -2.95 16.59 2.26
C LEU A 46 -3.61 17.39 1.12
N ARG A 47 -4.92 17.22 0.92
CA ARG A 47 -5.63 17.89 -0.18
C ARG A 47 -5.63 19.40 -0.01
N GLU A 48 -5.87 19.86 1.21
CA GLU A 48 -5.86 21.28 1.57
C GLU A 48 -4.45 21.85 1.49
N TYR A 49 -3.48 21.17 2.09
CA TYR A 49 -2.07 21.56 2.06
C TYR A 49 -1.51 21.66 0.64
N MET A 50 -1.89 20.73 -0.25
CA MET A 50 -1.50 20.77 -1.66
C MET A 50 -2.13 21.97 -2.40
N GLY A 51 -3.27 22.47 -1.96
CA GLY A 51 -3.96 23.61 -2.57
C GLY A 51 -4.16 23.41 -4.07
N THR A 52 -3.73 24.35 -4.89
CA THR A 52 -3.78 24.26 -6.37
C THR A 52 -2.52 23.64 -6.99
N LYS A 53 -1.50 23.32 -6.19
CA LYS A 53 -0.22 22.77 -6.69
C LYS A 53 -0.46 21.43 -7.37
N LYS A 54 0.34 21.16 -8.42
CA LYS A 54 0.28 19.89 -9.18
C LYS A 54 1.07 18.77 -8.51
N ARG A 55 2.16 19.10 -7.83
CA ARG A 55 3.09 18.17 -7.16
C ARG A 55 3.67 18.83 -5.91
N ILE A 56 3.80 18.07 -4.83
CA ILE A 56 4.49 18.50 -3.59
C ILE A 56 5.25 17.31 -3.00
N SER A 57 6.43 17.57 -2.42
CA SER A 57 7.12 16.60 -1.56
C SER A 57 6.64 16.80 -0.14
N THR A 58 6.32 15.72 0.56
CA THR A 58 5.80 15.82 1.92
C THR A 58 5.88 14.50 2.68
N VAL A 59 5.83 14.59 4.01
CA VAL A 59 5.68 13.44 4.90
C VAL A 59 4.25 13.41 5.42
N ILE A 60 3.58 12.27 5.27
CA ILE A 60 2.21 12.08 5.77
C ILE A 60 2.12 10.91 6.75
N LYS A 61 1.16 10.98 7.65
CA LYS A 61 0.73 9.90 8.55
C LYS A 61 -0.68 9.46 8.17
N GLY A 62 -0.92 8.15 8.12
CA GLY A 62 -2.26 7.63 7.84
C GLY A 62 -2.32 6.12 7.99
N LYS A 63 -3.53 5.57 7.90
CA LYS A 63 -3.78 4.13 8.05
C LYS A 63 -3.80 3.46 6.69
N VAL A 64 -3.04 2.38 6.52
CA VAL A 64 -3.11 1.57 5.30
C VAL A 64 -4.45 0.83 5.27
N VAL A 65 -5.17 0.93 4.15
CA VAL A 65 -6.44 0.22 3.95
C VAL A 65 -6.19 -1.18 3.43
N LYS A 66 -5.41 -1.29 2.35
CA LYS A 66 -5.06 -2.56 1.71
C LYS A 66 -3.81 -2.40 0.85
N VAL A 67 -3.11 -3.52 0.66
CA VAL A 67 -2.09 -3.66 -0.38
C VAL A 67 -2.74 -4.27 -1.62
N ILE A 68 -2.52 -3.64 -2.77
CA ILE A 68 -3.02 -4.06 -4.09
C ILE A 68 -2.01 -5.02 -4.73
N THR A 69 -0.74 -4.61 -4.74
CA THR A 69 0.36 -5.40 -5.29
C THR A 69 1.55 -5.27 -4.36
N GLU A 70 2.12 -6.39 -3.92
CA GLU A 70 3.25 -6.38 -2.99
C GLU A 70 4.52 -5.87 -3.67
N LYS A 71 4.80 -6.33 -4.90
CA LYS A 71 5.91 -5.85 -5.72
C LYS A 71 5.69 -4.40 -6.15
N GLY A 72 6.67 -3.55 -5.86
CA GLY A 72 6.56 -2.09 -6.00
C GLY A 72 5.61 -1.44 -5.00
N GLY A 73 5.04 -2.22 -4.08
CA GLY A 73 4.14 -1.80 -3.01
C GLY A 73 3.07 -0.83 -3.46
N TRP A 74 2.10 -1.30 -4.24
CA TRP A 74 0.89 -0.54 -4.57
C TRP A 74 -0.12 -0.72 -3.46
N PHE A 75 -0.60 0.36 -2.84
CA PHE A 75 -1.52 0.30 -1.71
C PHE A 75 -2.44 1.51 -1.62
N GLU A 76 -3.48 1.40 -0.79
CA GLU A 76 -4.38 2.50 -0.46
C GLU A 76 -4.19 2.95 0.99
N ILE A 77 -4.23 4.26 1.23
CA ILE A 77 -4.17 4.86 2.57
C ILE A 77 -5.42 5.72 2.82
N GLU A 78 -5.93 5.70 4.05
CA GLU A 78 -7.05 6.54 4.48
C GLU A 78 -6.69 8.03 4.48
N ALA A 79 -7.59 8.87 3.96
CA ALA A 79 -7.49 10.32 3.96
C ALA A 79 -8.89 10.93 4.17
N GLY A 80 -9.40 10.82 5.39
CA GLY A 80 -10.77 11.23 5.74
C GLY A 80 -11.81 10.29 5.15
N LYS A 81 -12.82 10.83 4.45
CA LYS A 81 -13.89 10.03 3.80
C LYS A 81 -13.46 9.36 2.48
N ARG A 82 -12.16 9.38 2.14
CA ARG A 82 -11.60 8.90 0.88
C ARG A 82 -10.30 8.15 1.11
N THR A 83 -9.87 7.38 0.12
CA THR A 83 -8.53 6.78 0.08
C THR A 83 -7.65 7.47 -0.96
N LEU A 84 -6.34 7.44 -0.72
CA LEU A 84 -5.31 7.84 -1.67
C LEU A 84 -4.59 6.60 -2.18
N MET A 85 -4.32 6.57 -3.49
CA MET A 85 -3.47 5.55 -4.09
C MET A 85 -2.00 5.90 -3.84
N ALA A 86 -1.21 4.92 -3.44
CA ALA A 86 0.22 5.03 -3.24
C ALA A 86 0.96 3.89 -3.94
N HIS A 87 2.17 4.17 -4.42
CA HIS A 87 3.12 3.14 -4.84
C HIS A 87 4.53 3.58 -4.50
N PHE A 88 5.46 2.64 -4.34
CA PHE A 88 6.86 2.99 -4.17
C PHE A 88 7.46 3.49 -5.48
N LYS A 89 8.37 4.46 -5.36
CA LYS A 89 9.23 4.92 -6.45
C LYS A 89 10.19 3.81 -6.87
N ASP A 90 10.75 3.12 -5.88
CA ASP A 90 11.57 1.93 -6.09
C ASP A 90 10.66 0.70 -6.22
N TYR A 91 10.56 0.18 -7.44
CA TYR A 91 9.73 -1.00 -7.75
C TYR A 91 10.30 -2.31 -7.15
N GLY A 92 11.54 -2.30 -6.65
CA GLY A 92 12.15 -3.41 -5.93
C GLY A 92 11.61 -3.58 -4.51
N VAL A 93 10.93 -2.57 -3.95
CA VAL A 93 10.33 -2.67 -2.62
C VAL A 93 9.16 -3.65 -2.63
N ILE A 94 9.18 -4.58 -1.67
CA ILE A 94 8.09 -5.53 -1.42
C ILE A 94 7.34 -5.07 -0.18
N LEU A 95 6.06 -4.74 -0.34
CA LEU A 95 5.20 -4.33 0.76
C LEU A 95 4.25 -5.48 1.15
N PRO A 96 4.37 -6.06 2.36
CA PRO A 96 3.54 -7.18 2.80
C PRO A 96 2.08 -6.78 3.00
N LYS A 97 1.13 -7.66 2.65
CA LYS A 97 -0.32 -7.40 2.81
C LYS A 97 -0.74 -7.19 4.27
N GLU A 98 0.00 -7.76 5.20
CA GLU A 98 -0.19 -7.69 6.65
C GLU A 98 -0.04 -6.26 7.19
N ILE A 99 0.48 -5.32 6.40
CA ILE A 99 0.50 -3.90 6.75
C ILE A 99 -0.89 -3.24 6.70
N ALA A 100 -1.88 -3.89 6.09
CA ALA A 100 -3.26 -3.42 6.12
C ALA A 100 -3.74 -3.21 7.56
N GLY A 101 -4.38 -2.07 7.81
CA GLY A 101 -4.83 -1.66 9.14
C GLY A 101 -3.78 -0.95 10.00
N ARG A 102 -2.49 -1.00 9.65
CA ARG A 102 -1.41 -0.35 10.40
C ARG A 102 -1.38 1.16 10.12
N ILE A 103 -0.99 1.95 11.13
CA ILE A 103 -0.71 3.38 10.92
C ILE A 103 0.74 3.50 10.47
N VAL A 104 0.97 4.28 9.43
CA VAL A 104 2.29 4.44 8.80
C VAL A 104 2.62 5.92 8.65
N ILE A 105 3.92 6.22 8.67
CA ILE A 105 4.48 7.50 8.26
C ILE A 105 5.15 7.29 6.91
N ILE A 106 4.90 8.18 5.94
CA ILE A 106 5.29 8.01 4.54
C ILE A 106 5.99 9.27 4.07
N ASP A 107 7.22 9.17 3.59
CA ASP A 107 7.86 10.22 2.76
C ASP A 107 7.49 9.96 1.30
N ALA A 108 6.74 10.90 0.71
CA ALA A 108 6.23 10.76 -0.62
C ALA A 108 6.22 12.08 -1.40
N VAL A 109 6.16 11.93 -2.71
CA VAL A 109 5.77 12.99 -3.61
C VAL A 109 4.28 12.81 -3.94
N ALA A 110 3.45 13.73 -3.48
CA ALA A 110 2.03 13.76 -3.82
C ALA A 110 1.82 14.51 -5.13
N PHE A 111 1.05 13.94 -6.06
CA PHE A 111 0.78 14.54 -7.36
C PHE A 111 -0.68 14.33 -7.79
N ARG A 112 -1.20 15.27 -8.58
CA ARG A 112 -2.52 15.14 -9.20
C ARG A 112 -2.37 14.27 -10.44
N ARG A 113 -3.06 13.13 -10.48
CA ARG A 113 -3.24 12.38 -11.72
C ARG A 113 -4.21 13.15 -12.60
N PHE A 114 -3.73 13.53 -13.77
CA PHE A 114 -4.58 13.78 -14.90
C PHE A 114 -4.88 12.40 -15.47
N THR A 115 -6.11 11.93 -15.34
CA THR A 115 -6.57 10.87 -16.23
C THR A 115 -6.52 11.51 -17.61
N ALA A 116 -5.52 11.16 -18.42
CA ALA A 116 -5.66 11.38 -19.85
C ALA A 116 -6.94 10.65 -20.22
N ASP A 117 -7.84 11.36 -20.88
CA ASP A 117 -8.91 10.72 -21.61
C ASP A 117 -8.19 9.74 -22.55
N ASP A 118 -8.24 8.44 -22.25
CA ASP A 118 -7.68 7.36 -23.06
C ASP A 118 -8.56 7.21 -24.30
N SER A 119 -8.63 8.28 -25.08
CA SER A 119 -9.02 8.28 -26.47
C SER A 119 -7.78 8.66 -27.25
N GLN A 120 -6.92 7.68 -27.45
CA GLN A 120 -6.11 7.67 -28.67
C GLN A 120 -7.09 7.82 -29.84
N HIS A 121 -7.12 9.01 -30.43
CA HIS A 121 -7.64 9.16 -31.78
C HIS A 121 -6.53 8.79 -32.74
N PHE A 122 -6.41 7.49 -32.97
CA PHE A 122 -6.02 7.01 -34.28
C PHE A 122 -7.28 7.03 -35.16
N ALA A 123 -7.11 7.61 -36.35
CA ALA A 123 -8.08 7.82 -37.42
C ALA A 123 -9.05 8.99 -37.21
N GLY A 124 -9.01 9.92 -38.17
CA GLY A 124 -9.78 11.15 -38.18
C GLY A 124 -11.29 10.90 -38.18
N ASP A 125 -11.98 11.53 -37.25
CA ASP A 125 -13.08 12.43 -37.53
C ASP A 125 -13.52 13.07 -36.19
N THR A 126 -13.99 14.30 -36.30
CA THR A 126 -14.35 15.27 -35.25
C THR A 126 -14.72 14.69 -33.87
N ILE A 127 -14.02 15.16 -32.83
CA ILE A 127 -14.26 14.71 -31.45
C ILE A 127 -14.83 15.85 -30.63
N THR A 128 -16.04 15.64 -30.14
CA THR A 128 -16.66 16.48 -29.10
C THR A 128 -16.11 16.07 -27.73
N TYR A 129 -15.37 16.99 -27.11
CA TYR A 129 -14.87 16.88 -25.74
C TYR A 129 -16.03 16.87 -24.74
N ARG A 130 -16.25 15.75 -24.05
CA ARG A 130 -17.01 15.74 -22.80
C ARG A 130 -16.04 16.04 -21.65
N THR A 131 -15.88 17.33 -21.35
CA THR A 131 -15.23 17.74 -20.11
C THR A 131 -16.16 17.41 -18.94
N ASP A 132 -16.07 16.19 -18.43
CA ASP A 132 -16.57 15.88 -17.11
C ASP A 132 -15.61 16.47 -16.08
N GLU A 133 -15.94 17.65 -15.56
CA GLU A 133 -15.20 18.30 -14.47
C GLU A 133 -15.03 17.39 -13.23
N LYS A 134 -15.91 16.39 -13.09
CA LYS A 134 -15.95 15.44 -11.97
C LYS A 134 -14.79 14.44 -11.92
N LEU A 135 -14.15 14.13 -13.04
CA LEU A 135 -13.09 13.10 -13.10
C LEU A 135 -11.65 13.65 -12.90
N LYS A 136 -11.45 14.96 -12.86
CA LYS A 136 -10.17 15.59 -13.25
C LYS A 136 -9.07 15.80 -12.17
N ARG A 137 -9.18 15.38 -10.90
CA ARG A 137 -8.15 15.74 -9.87
C ARG A 137 -7.95 14.72 -8.72
N ARG A 138 -7.67 13.44 -9.02
CA ARG A 138 -7.28 12.47 -7.97
C ARG A 138 -5.82 12.70 -7.54
N ILE A 139 -5.55 12.70 -6.23
CA ILE A 139 -4.18 12.78 -5.70
C ILE A 139 -3.65 11.35 -5.60
N SER A 140 -2.39 11.14 -6.00
CA SER A 140 -1.65 9.89 -5.83
C SER A 140 -0.29 10.17 -5.20
N LEU A 141 0.27 9.15 -4.57
CA LEU A 141 1.52 9.23 -3.83
C LEU A 141 2.57 8.34 -4.51
N GLU A 142 3.71 8.93 -4.81
CA GLU A 142 4.94 8.22 -5.19
C GLU A 142 5.84 8.20 -3.95
N VAL A 143 5.97 7.03 -3.33
CA VAL A 143 6.57 6.83 -2.01
C VAL A 143 8.07 6.58 -2.14
N LYS A 144 8.89 7.36 -1.42
CA LYS A 144 10.32 7.07 -1.27
C LYS A 144 10.55 6.03 -0.17
N GLY A 145 9.78 6.15 0.90
CA GLY A 145 9.76 5.14 1.94
C GLY A 145 8.69 5.37 2.98
N LEU A 146 8.50 4.36 3.81
CA LEU A 146 7.44 4.29 4.79
C LEU A 146 7.94 3.58 6.06
N MET A 147 7.42 3.99 7.21
CA MET A 147 7.69 3.38 8.50
C MET A 147 6.38 3.01 9.21
N VAL A 148 6.32 1.81 9.78
CA VAL A 148 5.20 1.37 10.63
C VAL A 148 5.22 2.16 11.94
N TYR A 149 4.17 2.94 12.18
CA TYR A 149 3.99 3.75 13.39
C TYR A 149 3.04 3.09 14.38
N LYS A 150 1.86 2.67 13.91
CA LYS A 150 0.73 2.04 14.62
C LYS A 150 0.63 0.55 14.44
#